data_AF-B6CAR7-F1
#
_entry.id   AF-B6CAR7-F1
#
_cell.length_a   1.000
_cell.length_b   1.000
_cell.length_c   1.000
_cell.angle_alpha   90.00
_cell.angle_beta   90.00
_cell.angle_gamma   90.00
#
_symmetry.space_group_name_H-M   'P 1'
#
loop_
_entity.id
_entity.type
_entity.pdbx_description
1 polymer ?
#
loop_
_entity_poly.entity_id
_entity_poly.type
_entity_poly.pdbx_seq_one_letter_code
_entity_poly.pdbx_strand_id
1 'polypeptide(L)'
;ASQPTVVRAEAAPQVVEKSSLEKKYEEAKAKADTAKKDYETAKKKAAEAQKKYEDDQKRTEEKGALEEETSRKVNDATLEVQNAYVEYGEANKKKGKDREKKLADAQKKIDEAQEKLTKAKNEFQSVRAMVVPEPEQLAETKKKAEEAKAEEAVAKEKSDKAAKEVEVAKKRVEAEEAELDKKVAELQNKVADLEKEIADAEKTVADLEKEVAKLEKDVEDFKNSNGEQAEQYLAAAEKDLVAKKAELAEAKIKAATKKAELEPELEKAEAELENLLSTLDPEGKTQDELDKEAAEAELNKKVEALQNQVAELEEELSKLEDNLKDAETNNVEDYIKEGLEEAIATKKAELEKTQKELDAALNELGPDGDEEETPAPAPQPEKPAPAPAPKPEQPAPAPKPEKTDDQQAEEDYARRSEEEYNRLPQQQPPKAEKPAPAPKPEQPVPAPK
;
A
#
# COMPACT_ATOMS: atom_id res chain seq x y z
N ALA A 1 41.17 -14.48 13.13
CA ALA A 1 39.70 -14.34 13.03
C ALA A 1 39.38 -13.80 11.64
N SER A 2 39.15 -14.70 10.68
CA SER A 2 38.52 -14.34 9.40
C SER A 2 37.02 -14.26 9.66
N GLN A 3 36.41 -13.12 9.36
CA GLN A 3 34.95 -13.03 9.25
C GLN A 3 34.55 -13.45 7.84
N PRO A 4 33.45 -14.22 7.66
CA PRO A 4 32.91 -14.48 6.34
C PRO A 4 32.08 -13.26 5.90
N THR A 5 32.38 -12.75 4.71
CA THR A 5 31.55 -11.76 4.02
C THR A 5 30.31 -12.47 3.46
N VAL A 6 29.14 -12.23 4.05
CA VAL A 6 27.87 -12.67 3.48
C VAL A 6 27.50 -11.70 2.35
N VAL A 7 27.57 -12.19 1.12
CA VAL A 7 27.08 -11.48 -0.06
C VAL A 7 25.56 -11.48 0.04
N ARG A 8 24.97 -10.32 0.33
CA ARG A 8 23.52 -10.12 0.30
C ARG A 8 23.09 -10.19 -1.17
N ALA A 9 22.51 -11.32 -1.57
CA ALA A 9 21.82 -11.43 -2.83
C ALA A 9 20.71 -10.36 -2.85
N GLU A 10 20.76 -9.50 -3.86
CA GLU A 10 19.76 -8.50 -4.18
C GLU A 10 18.45 -9.25 -4.49
N ALA A 11 17.49 -9.18 -3.58
CA ALA A 11 16.16 -9.72 -3.78
C ALA A 11 15.50 -8.98 -4.96
N ALA A 12 15.17 -9.71 -6.02
CA ALA A 12 14.31 -9.19 -7.07
C ALA A 12 12.95 -8.79 -6.46
N PRO A 13 12.31 -7.70 -6.89
CA PRO A 13 11.00 -7.32 -6.39
C PRO A 13 10.00 -8.40 -6.83
N GLN A 14 9.56 -9.21 -5.87
CA GLN A 14 8.44 -10.12 -6.06
C GLN A 14 7.22 -9.27 -6.42
N VAL A 15 6.58 -9.60 -7.55
CA VAL A 15 5.34 -8.94 -7.96
C VAL A 15 4.23 -9.56 -7.12
N VAL A 16 4.02 -8.99 -5.94
CA VAL A 16 2.89 -9.29 -5.06
C VAL A 16 1.62 -9.17 -5.89
N GLU A 17 0.89 -10.27 -6.09
CA GLU A 17 -0.31 -10.27 -6.90
C GLU A 17 -1.46 -9.64 -6.12
N LYS A 18 -1.46 -8.31 -6.08
CA LYS A 18 -2.50 -7.50 -5.41
C LYS A 18 -3.91 -7.97 -5.79
N SER A 19 -4.82 -8.03 -4.81
CA SER A 19 -6.22 -8.39 -5.04
C SER A 19 -6.86 -7.51 -6.11
N SER A 20 -7.92 -7.99 -6.76
CA SER A 20 -8.63 -7.21 -7.79
C SER A 20 -9.16 -5.88 -7.25
N LEU A 21 -9.50 -5.81 -5.96
CA LEU A 21 -9.98 -4.58 -5.31
C LEU A 21 -8.82 -3.67 -4.92
N GLU A 22 -7.70 -4.22 -4.45
CA GLU A 22 -6.49 -3.45 -4.13
C GLU A 22 -5.93 -2.73 -5.36
N LYS A 23 -5.90 -3.42 -6.51
CA LYS A 23 -5.55 -2.83 -7.81
C LYS A 23 -6.47 -1.67 -8.17
N LYS A 24 -7.80 -1.83 -7.97
CA LYS A 24 -8.78 -0.77 -8.24
C LYS A 24 -8.64 0.42 -7.29
N TYR A 25 -8.27 0.18 -6.03
CA TYR A 25 -7.99 1.24 -5.07
C TYR A 25 -6.76 2.07 -5.47
N GLU A 26 -5.67 1.42 -5.87
CA GLU A 26 -4.47 2.11 -6.37
C GLU A 26 -4.74 2.87 -7.69
N GLU A 27 -5.50 2.28 -8.62
CA GLU A 27 -5.95 2.99 -9.83
C GLU A 27 -6.79 4.23 -9.50
N ALA A 28 -7.72 4.12 -8.54
CA ALA A 28 -8.54 5.24 -8.10
C ALA A 28 -7.68 6.34 -7.48
N LYS A 29 -6.67 5.97 -6.69
CA LYS A 29 -5.73 6.89 -6.05
C LYS A 29 -4.91 7.65 -7.10
N ALA A 30 -4.35 6.95 -8.09
CA ALA A 30 -3.62 7.57 -9.20
C ALA A 30 -4.49 8.54 -10.01
N LYS A 31 -5.77 8.20 -10.25
CA LYS A 31 -6.74 9.09 -10.89
C LYS A 31 -7.04 10.32 -10.03
N ALA A 32 -7.21 10.16 -8.73
CA ALA A 32 -7.46 11.26 -7.80
C ALA A 32 -6.27 12.22 -7.73
N ASP A 33 -5.04 11.70 -7.68
CA ASP A 33 -3.82 12.53 -7.68
C ASP A 33 -3.68 13.33 -8.98
N THR A 34 -3.99 12.71 -10.12
CA THR A 34 -4.00 13.39 -11.42
C THR A 34 -5.06 14.48 -11.45
N ALA A 35 -6.30 14.17 -11.06
CA ALA A 35 -7.40 15.14 -11.04
C ALA A 35 -7.12 16.32 -10.09
N LYS A 36 -6.44 16.08 -8.97
CA LYS A 36 -6.00 17.12 -8.02
C LYS A 36 -4.97 18.06 -8.64
N LYS A 37 -3.99 17.52 -9.39
CA LYS A 37 -3.00 18.34 -10.13
C LYS A 37 -3.68 19.18 -11.21
N ASP A 38 -4.65 18.62 -11.92
CA ASP A 38 -5.43 19.35 -12.93
C ASP A 38 -6.23 20.49 -12.28
N TYR A 39 -6.85 20.25 -11.12
CA TYR A 39 -7.55 21.28 -10.36
C TYR A 39 -6.64 22.44 -9.95
N GLU A 40 -5.47 22.16 -9.35
CA GLU A 40 -4.54 23.21 -8.94
C GLU A 40 -4.02 24.03 -10.14
N THR A 41 -3.80 23.36 -11.28
CA THR A 41 -3.40 24.02 -12.54
C THR A 41 -4.51 24.95 -13.05
N ALA A 42 -5.76 24.47 -13.09
CA ALA A 42 -6.90 25.26 -13.54
C ALA A 42 -7.17 26.45 -12.61
N LYS A 43 -7.04 26.25 -11.29
CA LYS A 43 -7.17 27.30 -10.28
C LYS A 43 -6.13 28.40 -10.44
N LYS A 44 -4.86 28.04 -10.69
CA LYS A 44 -3.80 29.03 -10.98
C LYS A 44 -4.12 29.83 -12.24
N LYS A 45 -4.53 29.16 -13.33
CA LYS A 45 -4.92 29.80 -14.59
C LYS A 45 -6.10 30.76 -14.40
N ALA A 46 -7.11 30.36 -13.62
CA ALA A 46 -8.26 31.20 -13.30
C ALA A 46 -7.86 32.46 -12.50
N ALA A 47 -6.99 32.31 -11.50
CA ALA A 47 -6.47 33.43 -10.72
C ALA A 47 -5.66 34.41 -11.57
N GLU A 48 -4.80 33.91 -12.46
CA GLU A 48 -4.00 34.74 -13.38
C GLU A 48 -4.87 35.50 -14.38
N ALA A 49 -5.87 34.82 -14.98
CA ALA A 49 -6.80 35.45 -15.91
C ALA A 49 -7.67 36.52 -15.23
N GLN A 50 -8.17 36.23 -14.03
CA GLN A 50 -8.94 37.18 -13.22
C GLN A 50 -8.10 38.41 -12.86
N LYS A 51 -6.86 38.21 -12.39
CA LYS A 51 -5.95 39.31 -12.06
C LYS A 51 -5.69 40.20 -13.28
N LYS A 52 -5.46 39.61 -14.45
CA LYS A 52 -5.24 40.38 -15.69
C LYS A 52 -6.45 41.25 -16.02
N TYR A 53 -7.68 40.71 -15.91
CA TYR A 53 -8.90 41.47 -16.12
C TYR A 53 -9.04 42.63 -15.13
N GLU A 54 -8.78 42.39 -13.84
CA GLU A 54 -8.84 43.42 -12.79
C GLU A 54 -7.79 44.52 -13.00
N ASP A 55 -6.56 44.17 -13.38
CA ASP A 55 -5.49 45.13 -13.68
C ASP A 55 -5.84 45.99 -14.91
N ASP A 56 -6.40 45.37 -15.97
CA ASP A 56 -6.84 46.04 -17.19
C ASP A 56 -8.03 46.99 -16.92
N GLN A 57 -8.99 46.56 -16.10
CA GLN A 57 -10.10 47.39 -15.64
C GLN A 57 -9.60 48.59 -14.81
N LYS A 58 -8.72 48.35 -13.84
CA LYS A 58 -8.19 49.39 -12.96
C LYS A 58 -7.46 50.49 -13.73
N ARG A 59 -6.62 50.11 -14.71
CA ARG A 59 -5.94 51.09 -15.59
C ARG A 59 -6.92 51.96 -16.37
N THR A 60 -8.03 51.37 -16.80
CA THR A 60 -9.09 52.07 -17.55
C THR A 60 -9.82 53.07 -16.66
N GLU A 61 -10.17 52.66 -15.43
CA GLU A 61 -10.80 53.51 -14.42
C GLU A 61 -9.89 54.65 -13.96
N GLU A 62 -8.61 54.35 -13.69
CA GLU A 62 -7.60 55.35 -13.29
C GLU A 62 -7.38 56.41 -14.38
N LYS A 63 -7.30 55.99 -15.66
CA LYS A 63 -7.21 56.94 -16.78
C LYS A 63 -8.47 57.82 -16.86
N GLY A 64 -9.66 57.23 -16.74
CA GLY A 64 -10.92 57.97 -16.78
C GLY A 64 -11.00 59.04 -15.69
N ALA A 65 -10.60 58.71 -14.46
CA ALA A 65 -10.55 59.65 -13.35
C ALA A 65 -9.55 60.80 -13.57
N LEU A 66 -8.35 60.48 -14.07
CA LEU A 66 -7.33 61.49 -14.41
C LEU A 66 -7.78 62.40 -15.56
N GLU A 67 -8.46 61.85 -16.57
CA GLU A 67 -8.98 62.61 -17.72
C GLU A 67 -10.08 63.58 -17.28
N GLU A 68 -10.96 63.15 -16.36
CA GLU A 68 -11.97 64.01 -15.76
C GLU A 68 -11.33 65.14 -14.93
N GLU A 69 -10.35 64.83 -14.07
CA GLU A 69 -9.65 65.83 -13.25
C GLU A 69 -8.94 66.89 -14.10
N THR A 70 -8.16 66.44 -15.09
CA THR A 70 -7.41 67.34 -15.97
C THR A 70 -8.33 68.12 -16.92
N SER A 71 -9.46 67.55 -17.33
CA SER A 71 -10.51 68.29 -18.07
C SER A 71 -11.10 69.44 -17.24
N ARG A 72 -11.37 69.21 -15.95
CA ARG A 72 -11.83 70.27 -15.03
C ARG A 72 -10.80 71.40 -14.92
N LYS A 73 -9.51 71.07 -14.78
CA LYS A 73 -8.42 72.08 -14.77
C LYS A 73 -8.39 72.91 -16.05
N VAL A 74 -8.60 72.29 -17.22
CA VAL A 74 -8.68 73.00 -18.50
C VAL A 74 -9.89 73.95 -18.52
N ASN A 75 -11.05 73.51 -18.02
CA ASN A 75 -12.25 74.34 -17.95
C ASN A 75 -12.06 75.54 -17.01
N ASP A 76 -11.50 75.31 -15.82
CA ASP A 76 -11.21 76.37 -14.85
C ASP A 76 -10.22 77.40 -15.40
N ALA A 77 -9.12 76.95 -16.02
CA ALA A 77 -8.15 77.83 -16.66
C ALA A 77 -8.75 78.58 -17.87
N THR A 78 -9.67 77.96 -18.61
CA THR A 78 -10.39 78.62 -19.70
C THR A 78 -11.29 79.73 -19.17
N LEU A 79 -11.96 79.50 -18.04
CA LEU A 79 -12.77 80.51 -17.37
C LEU A 79 -11.90 81.68 -16.87
N GLU A 80 -10.72 81.41 -16.30
CA GLU A 80 -9.76 82.46 -15.92
C GLU A 80 -9.38 83.35 -17.11
N VAL A 81 -9.08 82.75 -18.27
CA VAL A 81 -8.77 83.50 -19.50
C VAL A 81 -9.94 84.37 -19.94
N GLN A 82 -11.17 83.84 -19.95
CA GLN A 82 -12.37 84.61 -20.29
C GLN A 82 -12.57 85.81 -19.36
N ASN A 83 -12.43 85.60 -18.05
CA ASN A 83 -12.53 86.66 -17.05
C ASN A 83 -11.45 87.73 -17.24
N ALA A 84 -10.21 87.34 -17.54
CA ALA A 84 -9.13 88.29 -17.83
C ALA A 84 -9.42 89.14 -19.08
N TYR A 85 -10.01 88.55 -20.14
CA TYR A 85 -10.46 89.30 -21.31
C TYR A 85 -11.62 90.26 -21.03
N VAL A 86 -12.55 89.88 -20.13
CA VAL A 86 -13.61 90.79 -19.66
C VAL A 86 -13.00 91.99 -18.94
N GLU A 87 -12.07 91.78 -18.01
CA GLU A 87 -11.36 92.86 -17.31
C GLU A 87 -10.61 93.79 -18.27
N TYR A 88 -9.94 93.23 -19.29
CA TYR A 88 -9.28 94.00 -20.33
C TYR A 88 -10.27 94.87 -21.12
N GLY A 89 -11.41 94.30 -21.50
CA GLY A 89 -12.50 95.02 -22.17
C GLY A 89 -13.06 96.16 -21.32
N GLU A 90 -13.18 95.98 -20.00
CA GLU A 90 -13.60 97.02 -19.06
C GLU A 90 -12.53 98.12 -18.88
N ALA A 91 -11.25 97.74 -18.81
CA ALA A 91 -10.14 98.69 -18.74
C ALA A 91 -10.10 99.59 -19.99
N ASN A 92 -10.39 99.02 -21.17
CA ASN A 92 -10.39 99.75 -22.44
C ASN A 92 -11.50 100.82 -22.54
N LYS A 93 -12.57 100.69 -21.75
CA LYS A 93 -13.68 101.68 -21.69
C LYS A 93 -13.34 102.93 -20.86
N LYS A 94 -12.25 102.93 -20.07
CA LYS A 94 -11.84 104.08 -19.22
C LYS A 94 -11.13 105.18 -20.03
N LYS A 95 -11.02 106.41 -19.50
CA LYS A 95 -10.35 107.55 -20.17
C LYS A 95 -9.23 108.14 -19.29
N GLY A 96 -8.25 108.80 -19.91
CA GLY A 96 -7.13 109.46 -19.22
C GLY A 96 -5.93 108.54 -18.92
N LYS A 97 -4.93 109.06 -18.19
CA LYS A 97 -3.64 108.36 -17.90
C LYS A 97 -3.82 107.03 -17.15
N ASP A 98 -4.92 106.83 -16.43
CA ASP A 98 -5.21 105.60 -15.69
C ASP A 98 -5.59 104.41 -16.59
N ARG A 99 -6.00 104.66 -17.84
CA ARG A 99 -6.37 103.60 -18.80
C ARG A 99 -5.16 102.75 -19.17
N GLU A 100 -4.04 103.40 -19.46
CA GLU A 100 -2.85 102.75 -20.01
C GLU A 100 -2.23 101.76 -19.02
N LYS A 101 -2.15 102.15 -17.74
CA LYS A 101 -1.71 101.27 -16.66
C LYS A 101 -2.66 100.07 -16.45
N LYS A 102 -3.98 100.31 -16.44
CA LYS A 102 -4.98 99.24 -16.26
C LYS A 102 -5.01 98.24 -17.42
N LEU A 103 -4.75 98.70 -18.64
CA LEU A 103 -4.62 97.82 -19.81
C LEU A 103 -3.37 96.96 -19.70
N ALA A 104 -2.23 97.52 -19.27
CA ALA A 104 -1.01 96.74 -19.05
C ALA A 104 -1.20 95.67 -17.96
N ASP A 105 -1.84 96.03 -16.84
CA ASP A 105 -2.14 95.09 -15.76
C ASP A 105 -3.10 93.97 -16.22
N ALA A 106 -4.16 94.32 -16.97
CA ALA A 106 -5.09 93.34 -17.52
C ALA A 106 -4.47 92.45 -18.59
N GLN A 107 -3.57 92.99 -19.42
CA GLN A 107 -2.83 92.19 -20.41
C GLN A 107 -1.90 91.19 -19.72
N LYS A 108 -1.20 91.59 -18.65
CA LYS A 108 -0.38 90.66 -17.86
C LYS A 108 -1.22 89.51 -17.30
N LYS A 109 -2.42 89.80 -16.80
CA LYS A 109 -3.36 88.76 -16.33
C LYS A 109 -3.80 87.82 -17.46
N ILE A 110 -4.01 88.34 -18.67
CA ILE A 110 -4.31 87.52 -19.85
C ILE A 110 -3.14 86.57 -20.13
N ASP A 111 -1.91 87.10 -20.17
CA ASP A 111 -0.72 86.31 -20.49
C ASP A 111 -0.51 85.19 -19.44
N GLU A 112 -0.64 85.52 -18.15
CA GLU A 112 -0.57 84.55 -17.04
C GLU A 112 -1.67 83.49 -17.13
N ALA A 113 -2.91 83.87 -17.42
CA ALA A 113 -4.03 82.94 -17.57
C ALA A 113 -3.88 82.04 -18.81
N GLN A 114 -3.36 82.58 -19.91
CA GLN A 114 -3.07 81.82 -21.13
C GLN A 114 -1.94 80.79 -20.90
N GLU A 115 -0.91 81.16 -20.14
CA GLU A 115 0.15 80.23 -19.75
C GLU A 115 -0.40 79.06 -18.92
N LYS A 116 -1.26 79.35 -17.92
CA LYS A 116 -1.95 78.32 -17.13
C LYS A 116 -2.82 77.42 -17.99
N LEU A 117 -3.60 77.99 -18.91
CA LEU A 117 -4.44 77.21 -19.83
C LEU A 117 -3.60 76.29 -20.72
N THR A 118 -2.44 76.77 -21.18
CA THR A 118 -1.52 75.96 -21.99
C THR A 118 -0.96 74.80 -21.18
N LYS A 119 -0.54 75.03 -19.94
CA LYS A 119 -0.08 73.96 -19.03
C LYS A 119 -1.18 72.93 -18.78
N ALA A 120 -2.39 73.37 -18.42
CA ALA A 120 -3.53 72.48 -18.19
C ALA A 120 -3.90 71.66 -19.44
N LYS A 121 -3.87 72.27 -20.64
CA LYS A 121 -4.11 71.56 -21.90
C LYS A 121 -3.04 70.51 -22.18
N ASN A 122 -1.77 70.81 -21.91
CA ASN A 122 -0.68 69.84 -22.09
C ASN A 122 -0.81 68.67 -21.11
N GLU A 123 -1.16 68.92 -19.85
CA GLU A 123 -1.45 67.86 -18.87
C GLU A 123 -2.62 66.97 -19.32
N PHE A 124 -3.73 67.56 -19.76
CA PHE A 124 -4.87 66.82 -20.29
C PHE A 124 -4.50 65.98 -21.52
N GLN A 125 -3.72 66.52 -22.46
CA GLN A 125 -3.25 65.76 -23.62
C GLN A 125 -2.35 64.59 -23.21
N SER A 126 -1.48 64.79 -22.20
CA SER A 126 -0.64 63.72 -21.66
C SER A 126 -1.47 62.58 -21.07
N VAL A 127 -2.56 62.87 -20.35
CA VAL A 127 -3.46 61.83 -19.82
C VAL A 127 -4.22 61.11 -20.95
N ARG A 128 -4.71 61.82 -21.97
CA ARG A 128 -5.38 61.17 -23.11
C ARG A 128 -4.46 60.22 -23.87
N ALA A 129 -3.17 60.53 -23.92
CA ALA A 129 -2.14 59.69 -24.53
C ALA A 129 -1.79 58.43 -23.73
N MET A 130 -2.23 58.29 -22.46
CA MET A 130 -2.04 57.05 -21.70
C MET A 130 -2.74 55.89 -22.41
N VAL A 131 -2.01 54.79 -22.63
CA VAL A 131 -2.53 53.59 -23.28
C VAL A 131 -3.31 52.76 -22.26
N VAL A 132 -4.57 52.48 -22.56
CA VAL A 132 -5.44 51.58 -21.80
C VAL A 132 -6.02 50.53 -22.73
N PRO A 133 -6.46 49.37 -22.20
CA PRO A 133 -7.15 48.36 -22.99
C PRO A 133 -8.36 48.97 -23.71
N GLU A 134 -8.52 48.63 -24.98
CA GLU A 134 -9.76 48.98 -25.70
C GLU A 134 -10.96 48.19 -25.13
N PRO A 135 -12.20 48.69 -25.28
CA PRO A 135 -13.38 47.99 -24.78
C PRO A 135 -13.48 46.53 -25.26
N GLU A 136 -13.07 46.25 -26.50
CA GLU A 136 -13.03 44.89 -27.05
C GLU A 136 -11.97 44.02 -26.36
N GLN A 137 -10.79 44.58 -26.07
CA GLN A 137 -9.72 43.87 -25.35
C GLN A 137 -10.11 43.59 -23.89
N LEU A 138 -10.78 44.54 -23.23
CA LEU A 138 -11.29 44.36 -21.87
C LEU A 138 -12.41 43.30 -21.83
N ALA A 139 -13.27 43.25 -22.85
CA ALA A 139 -14.27 42.19 -22.99
C ALA A 139 -13.61 40.83 -23.24
N GLU A 140 -12.53 40.77 -24.03
CA GLU A 140 -11.78 39.54 -24.27
C GLU A 140 -11.11 39.02 -22.98
N THR A 141 -10.50 39.90 -22.17
CA THR A 141 -9.88 39.49 -20.90
C THR A 141 -10.90 39.06 -19.86
N LYS A 142 -12.06 39.73 -19.81
CA LYS A 142 -13.20 39.28 -19.00
C LYS A 142 -13.66 37.89 -19.41
N LYS A 143 -13.88 37.67 -20.71
CA LYS A 143 -14.31 36.37 -21.25
C LYS A 143 -13.30 35.28 -20.90
N LYS A 144 -12.00 35.53 -21.05
CA LYS A 144 -10.93 34.59 -20.66
C LYS A 144 -10.95 34.27 -19.17
N ALA A 145 -11.23 35.25 -18.30
CA ALA A 145 -11.35 35.04 -16.86
C ALA A 145 -12.58 34.17 -16.51
N GLU A 146 -13.72 34.43 -17.16
CA GLU A 146 -14.94 33.62 -17.00
C GLU A 146 -14.76 32.18 -17.49
N GLU A 147 -14.15 31.98 -18.65
CA GLU A 147 -13.81 30.66 -19.21
C GLU A 147 -12.86 29.90 -18.28
N ALA A 148 -11.80 30.55 -17.78
CA ALA A 148 -10.85 29.91 -16.87
C ALA A 148 -11.49 29.54 -15.52
N LYS A 149 -12.43 30.35 -14.99
CA LYS A 149 -13.22 29.98 -13.81
C LYS A 149 -14.15 28.80 -14.06
N ALA A 150 -14.75 28.71 -15.24
CA ALA A 150 -15.56 27.55 -15.61
C ALA A 150 -14.70 26.28 -15.72
N GLU A 151 -13.50 26.37 -16.31
CA GLU A 151 -12.53 25.27 -16.34
C GLU A 151 -12.10 24.85 -14.93
N GLU A 152 -11.83 25.80 -14.02
CA GLU A 152 -11.53 25.51 -12.60
C GLU A 152 -12.66 24.74 -11.93
N ALA A 153 -13.92 25.18 -12.11
CA ALA A 153 -15.09 24.53 -11.52
C ALA A 153 -15.24 23.08 -12.01
N VAL A 154 -15.06 22.84 -13.31
CA VAL A 154 -15.08 21.49 -13.89
C VAL A 154 -13.94 20.62 -13.37
N ALA A 155 -12.73 21.18 -13.25
CA ALA A 155 -11.58 20.45 -12.72
C ALA A 155 -11.78 20.10 -11.23
N LYS A 156 -12.37 21.01 -10.45
CA LYS A 156 -12.73 20.76 -9.05
C LYS A 156 -13.74 19.63 -8.92
N GLU A 157 -14.82 19.64 -9.70
CA GLU A 157 -15.83 18.58 -9.66
C GLU A 157 -15.21 17.21 -10.00
N LYS A 158 -14.32 17.14 -11.00
CA LYS A 158 -13.58 15.92 -11.33
C LYS A 158 -12.69 15.45 -10.18
N SER A 159 -11.97 16.37 -9.53
CA SER A 159 -11.12 16.07 -8.37
C SER A 159 -11.95 15.54 -7.20
N ASP A 160 -13.06 16.20 -6.86
CA ASP A 160 -13.97 15.78 -5.79
C ASP A 160 -14.60 14.41 -6.07
N LYS A 161 -14.97 14.15 -7.33
CA LYS A 161 -15.49 12.83 -7.75
C LYS A 161 -14.43 11.74 -7.62
N ALA A 162 -13.21 12.00 -8.09
CA ALA A 162 -12.12 11.03 -8.00
C ALA A 162 -11.76 10.73 -6.52
N ALA A 163 -11.78 11.73 -5.65
CA ALA A 163 -11.60 11.53 -4.21
C ALA A 163 -12.68 10.62 -3.59
N LYS A 164 -13.95 10.77 -4.00
CA LYS A 164 -15.03 9.86 -3.56
C LYS A 164 -14.86 8.44 -4.09
N GLU A 165 -14.37 8.28 -5.32
CA GLU A 165 -14.08 6.95 -5.89
C GLU A 165 -12.98 6.23 -5.09
N VAL A 166 -11.95 6.96 -4.62
CA VAL A 166 -10.92 6.42 -3.71
C VAL A 166 -11.54 5.95 -2.39
N GLU A 167 -12.39 6.77 -1.76
CA GLU A 167 -13.06 6.39 -0.51
C GLU A 167 -13.93 5.15 -0.66
N VAL A 168 -14.67 5.03 -1.76
CA VAL A 168 -15.49 3.86 -2.07
C VAL A 168 -14.62 2.63 -2.33
N ALA A 169 -13.53 2.77 -3.08
CA ALA A 169 -12.61 1.66 -3.34
C ALA A 169 -11.96 1.17 -2.04
N LYS A 170 -11.53 2.09 -1.16
CA LYS A 170 -10.97 1.75 0.14
C LYS A 170 -11.95 0.95 1.01
N LYS A 171 -13.20 1.41 1.14
CA LYS A 171 -14.22 0.70 1.91
C LYS A 171 -14.54 -0.70 1.37
N ARG A 172 -14.34 -0.91 0.06
CA ARG A 172 -14.52 -2.24 -0.55
C ARG A 172 -13.39 -3.18 -0.21
N VAL A 173 -12.15 -2.70 -0.19
CA VAL A 173 -10.98 -3.44 0.30
C VAL A 173 -11.18 -3.80 1.77
N GLU A 174 -11.44 -2.82 2.63
CA GLU A 174 -11.64 -3.04 4.07
C GLU A 174 -12.79 -4.03 4.36
N ALA A 175 -13.82 -4.05 3.52
CA ALA A 175 -14.93 -5.00 3.63
C ALA A 175 -14.57 -6.42 3.18
N GLU A 176 -13.75 -6.56 2.13
CA GLU A 176 -13.24 -7.86 1.65
C GLU A 176 -12.29 -8.47 2.68
N GLU A 177 -11.35 -7.69 3.22
CA GLU A 177 -10.46 -8.10 4.30
C GLU A 177 -11.25 -8.56 5.54
N ALA A 178 -12.25 -7.78 5.97
CA ALA A 178 -13.09 -8.16 7.11
C ALA A 178 -13.97 -9.40 6.86
N GLU A 179 -14.29 -9.73 5.60
CA GLU A 179 -14.99 -10.97 5.26
C GLU A 179 -14.03 -12.16 5.29
N LEU A 180 -12.80 -11.98 4.80
CA LEU A 180 -11.75 -13.00 4.85
C LEU A 180 -11.36 -13.32 6.30
N ASP A 181 -11.18 -12.31 7.15
CA ASP A 181 -10.91 -12.48 8.59
C ASP A 181 -11.99 -13.33 9.30
N LYS A 182 -13.26 -13.12 8.94
CA LYS A 182 -14.36 -13.92 9.49
C LYS A 182 -14.29 -15.37 9.03
N LYS A 183 -13.99 -15.61 7.75
CA LYS A 183 -13.85 -16.98 7.21
C LYS A 183 -12.67 -17.71 7.87
N VAL A 184 -11.55 -17.02 8.06
CA VAL A 184 -10.38 -17.55 8.80
C VAL A 184 -10.79 -17.93 10.22
N ALA A 185 -11.47 -17.03 10.95
CA ALA A 185 -11.93 -17.33 12.30
C ALA A 185 -12.95 -18.48 12.36
N GLU A 186 -13.87 -18.58 11.40
CA GLU A 186 -14.83 -19.68 11.31
C GLU A 186 -14.14 -21.03 11.06
N LEU A 187 -13.16 -21.08 10.15
CA LEU A 187 -12.37 -22.28 9.87
C LEU A 187 -11.48 -22.68 11.04
N GLN A 188 -10.82 -21.74 11.71
CA GLN A 188 -10.04 -22.02 12.92
C GLN A 188 -10.89 -22.62 14.04
N ASN A 189 -12.11 -22.11 14.26
CA ASN A 189 -13.03 -22.71 15.23
C ASN A 189 -13.44 -24.12 14.81
N LYS A 190 -13.68 -24.35 13.52
CA LYS A 190 -14.04 -25.68 13.00
C LYS A 190 -12.90 -26.68 13.21
N VAL A 191 -11.67 -26.30 12.88
CA VAL A 191 -10.45 -27.11 13.13
C VAL A 191 -10.36 -27.46 14.62
N ALA A 192 -10.45 -26.46 15.49
CA ALA A 192 -10.36 -26.68 16.94
C ALA A 192 -11.47 -27.59 17.50
N ASP A 193 -12.70 -27.48 17.00
CA ASP A 193 -13.82 -28.34 17.40
C ASP A 193 -13.61 -29.79 16.95
N LEU A 194 -13.13 -30.00 15.72
CA LEU A 194 -12.82 -31.34 15.18
C LEU A 194 -11.66 -32.01 15.93
N GLU A 195 -10.55 -31.29 16.16
CA GLU A 195 -9.42 -31.78 16.94
C GLU A 195 -9.84 -32.21 18.35
N LYS A 196 -10.65 -31.37 19.01
CA LYS A 196 -11.17 -31.67 20.35
C LYS A 196 -12.04 -32.91 20.35
N GLU A 197 -12.88 -33.08 19.35
CA GLU A 197 -13.80 -34.21 19.26
C GLU A 197 -13.08 -35.55 19.03
N ILE A 198 -11.96 -35.54 18.28
CA ILE A 198 -11.03 -36.66 18.14
C ILE A 198 -10.32 -36.93 19.48
N ALA A 199 -9.77 -35.89 20.12
CA ALA A 199 -9.05 -36.02 21.39
C ALA A 199 -9.93 -36.57 22.53
N ASP A 200 -11.20 -36.17 22.62
CA ASP A 200 -12.14 -36.69 23.63
C ASP A 200 -12.44 -38.20 23.42
N ALA A 201 -12.51 -38.65 22.16
CA ALA A 201 -12.69 -40.05 21.83
C ALA A 201 -11.44 -40.89 22.20
N GLU A 202 -10.25 -40.40 21.85
CA GLU A 202 -8.97 -41.04 22.21
C GLU A 202 -8.77 -41.09 23.73
N LYS A 203 -9.14 -40.03 24.46
CA LYS A 203 -9.08 -40.00 25.92
C LYS A 203 -9.97 -41.06 26.57
N THR A 204 -11.17 -41.29 26.02
CA THR A 204 -12.10 -42.31 26.52
C THR A 204 -11.49 -43.71 26.38
N VAL A 205 -10.82 -43.99 25.26
CA VAL A 205 -10.08 -45.24 25.06
C VAL A 205 -8.94 -45.36 26.07
N ALA A 206 -8.11 -44.31 26.22
CA ALA A 206 -6.98 -44.32 27.14
C ALA A 206 -7.38 -44.53 28.62
N ASP A 207 -8.53 -44.00 29.04
CA ASP A 207 -9.03 -44.21 30.41
C ASP A 207 -9.55 -45.64 30.62
N LEU A 208 -10.22 -46.24 29.62
CA LEU A 208 -10.62 -47.66 29.66
C LEU A 208 -9.41 -48.61 29.62
N GLU A 209 -8.34 -48.27 28.88
CA GLU A 209 -7.10 -49.05 28.88
C GLU A 209 -6.45 -49.10 30.26
N LYS A 210 -6.45 -47.98 31.00
CA LYS A 210 -5.96 -47.94 32.40
C LYS A 210 -6.82 -48.79 33.33
N GLU A 211 -8.15 -48.78 33.17
CA GLU A 211 -9.04 -49.64 33.96
C GLU A 211 -8.78 -51.13 33.68
N VAL A 212 -8.62 -51.50 32.40
CA VAL A 212 -8.30 -52.87 32.00
C VAL A 212 -6.95 -53.29 32.59
N ALA A 213 -5.90 -52.48 32.46
CA ALA A 213 -4.58 -52.80 33.02
C ALA A 213 -4.60 -52.99 34.54
N LYS A 214 -5.42 -52.20 35.25
CA LYS A 214 -5.62 -52.36 36.69
C LYS A 214 -6.30 -53.70 37.02
N LEU A 215 -7.35 -54.06 36.29
CA LEU A 215 -8.06 -55.34 36.48
C LEU A 215 -7.19 -56.54 36.10
N GLU A 216 -6.34 -56.42 35.08
CA GLU A 216 -5.35 -57.46 34.73
C GLU A 216 -4.40 -57.73 35.90
N LYS A 217 -3.91 -56.66 36.54
CA LYS A 217 -3.09 -56.77 37.73
C LYS A 217 -3.84 -57.38 38.92
N ASP A 218 -5.09 -56.96 39.16
CA ASP A 218 -5.91 -57.54 40.23
C ASP A 218 -6.13 -59.04 40.01
N VAL A 219 -6.39 -59.47 38.77
CA VAL A 219 -6.50 -60.90 38.39
C VAL A 219 -5.19 -61.65 38.66
N GLU A 220 -4.04 -61.07 38.34
CA GLU A 220 -2.72 -61.66 38.62
C GLU A 220 -2.46 -61.78 40.14
N ASP A 221 -2.79 -60.75 40.91
CA ASP A 221 -2.63 -60.73 42.37
C ASP A 221 -3.54 -61.79 43.05
N PHE A 222 -4.78 -61.99 42.56
CA PHE A 222 -5.68 -63.03 43.04
C PHE A 222 -5.21 -64.45 42.68
N LYS A 223 -4.63 -64.65 41.48
CA LYS A 223 -4.02 -65.94 41.09
C LYS A 223 -2.88 -66.36 42.02
N ASN A 224 -2.16 -65.40 42.57
CA ASN A 224 -1.02 -65.61 43.47
C ASN A 224 -1.42 -65.69 44.96
N SER A 225 -2.71 -65.66 45.30
CA SER A 225 -3.22 -65.64 46.68
C SER A 225 -3.83 -66.99 47.13
N ASN A 226 -3.42 -67.51 48.30
CA ASN A 226 -3.88 -68.81 48.83
C ASN A 226 -5.06 -68.69 49.84
N GLY A 227 -5.98 -67.74 49.65
CA GLY A 227 -7.11 -67.51 50.56
C GLY A 227 -8.32 -68.41 50.29
N GLU A 228 -9.09 -68.75 51.33
CA GLU A 228 -10.30 -69.62 51.25
C GLU A 228 -11.42 -69.04 50.34
N GLN A 229 -11.37 -67.73 50.05
CA GLN A 229 -12.28 -67.02 49.14
C GLN A 229 -11.60 -66.57 47.83
N ALA A 230 -10.31 -66.88 47.63
CA ALA A 230 -9.52 -66.38 46.50
C ALA A 230 -10.06 -66.85 45.15
N GLU A 231 -10.55 -68.09 45.04
CA GLU A 231 -11.19 -68.60 43.82
C GLU A 231 -12.47 -67.82 43.45
N GLN A 232 -13.25 -67.36 44.43
CA GLN A 232 -14.46 -66.58 44.17
C GLN A 232 -14.14 -65.15 43.73
N TYR A 233 -13.13 -64.51 44.35
CA TYR A 233 -12.66 -63.19 43.95
C TYR A 233 -11.97 -63.21 42.59
N LEU A 234 -11.22 -64.28 42.28
CA LEU A 234 -10.61 -64.49 40.97
C LEU A 234 -11.69 -64.62 39.88
N ALA A 235 -12.69 -65.47 40.09
CA ALA A 235 -13.77 -65.65 39.12
C ALA A 235 -14.59 -64.36 38.90
N ALA A 236 -14.76 -63.54 39.94
CA ALA A 236 -15.39 -62.22 39.82
C ALA A 236 -14.51 -61.23 39.04
N ALA A 237 -13.22 -61.14 39.37
CA ALA A 237 -12.27 -60.26 38.70
C ALA A 237 -12.05 -60.64 37.22
N GLU A 238 -12.01 -61.93 36.88
CA GLU A 238 -11.92 -62.41 35.50
C GLU A 238 -13.18 -62.06 34.69
N LYS A 239 -14.36 -62.17 35.32
CA LYS A 239 -15.63 -61.77 34.68
C LYS A 239 -15.69 -60.26 34.43
N ASP A 240 -15.28 -59.46 35.40
CA ASP A 240 -15.23 -58.00 35.26
C ASP A 240 -14.18 -57.57 34.23
N LEU A 241 -13.03 -58.25 34.18
CA LEU A 241 -11.99 -58.03 33.16
C LEU A 241 -12.51 -58.34 31.75
N VAL A 242 -13.23 -59.45 31.56
CA VAL A 242 -13.84 -59.80 30.26
C VAL A 242 -14.87 -58.75 29.84
N ALA A 243 -15.72 -58.29 30.77
CA ALA A 243 -16.69 -57.25 30.49
C ALA A 243 -16.02 -55.91 30.11
N LYS A 244 -14.96 -55.52 30.84
CA LYS A 244 -14.21 -54.28 30.57
C LYS A 244 -13.38 -54.35 29.29
N LYS A 245 -12.84 -55.51 28.93
CA LYS A 245 -12.19 -55.72 27.63
C LYS A 245 -13.16 -55.62 26.45
N ALA A 246 -14.40 -56.10 26.63
CA ALA A 246 -15.45 -55.92 25.62
C ALA A 246 -15.86 -54.44 25.48
N GLU A 247 -16.02 -53.72 26.60
CA GLU A 247 -16.29 -52.27 26.60
C GLU A 247 -15.16 -51.47 25.94
N LEU A 248 -13.90 -51.83 26.22
CA LEU A 248 -12.73 -51.24 25.57
C LEU A 248 -12.71 -51.52 24.05
N ALA A 249 -13.02 -52.73 23.62
CA ALA A 249 -13.07 -53.07 22.19
C ALA A 249 -14.15 -52.25 21.45
N GLU A 250 -15.34 -52.12 22.05
CA GLU A 250 -16.41 -51.28 21.51
C GLU A 250 -16.01 -49.79 21.47
N ALA A 251 -15.36 -49.28 22.52
CA ALA A 251 -14.85 -47.92 22.57
C ALA A 251 -13.76 -47.65 21.52
N LYS A 252 -12.87 -48.62 21.28
CA LYS A 252 -11.82 -48.53 20.24
C LYS A 252 -12.43 -48.48 18.84
N ILE A 253 -13.40 -49.35 18.55
CA ILE A 253 -14.12 -49.33 17.27
C ILE A 253 -14.80 -47.98 17.08
N LYS A 254 -15.53 -47.50 18.09
CA LYS A 254 -16.23 -46.22 18.01
C LYS A 254 -15.30 -45.02 17.85
N ALA A 255 -14.17 -45.01 18.55
CA ALA A 255 -13.15 -43.96 18.41
C ALA A 255 -12.49 -44.00 17.03
N ALA A 256 -12.14 -45.19 16.52
CA ALA A 256 -11.56 -45.36 15.19
C ALA A 256 -12.54 -44.94 14.08
N THR A 257 -13.82 -45.32 14.17
CA THR A 257 -14.84 -44.87 13.22
C THR A 257 -15.00 -43.36 13.25
N LYS A 258 -15.08 -42.77 14.45
CA LYS A 258 -15.23 -41.32 14.59
C LYS A 258 -14.02 -40.55 14.06
N LYS A 259 -12.81 -41.06 14.32
CA LYS A 259 -11.57 -40.49 13.78
C LYS A 259 -11.57 -40.55 12.25
N ALA A 260 -11.86 -41.71 11.67
CA ALA A 260 -11.96 -41.88 10.21
C ALA A 260 -13.03 -40.99 9.54
N GLU A 261 -14.09 -40.62 10.28
CA GLU A 261 -15.11 -39.68 9.79
C GLU A 261 -14.66 -38.21 9.88
N LEU A 262 -13.95 -37.81 10.94
CA LEU A 262 -13.61 -36.42 11.22
C LEU A 262 -12.26 -35.98 10.61
N GLU A 263 -11.30 -36.89 10.49
CA GLU A 263 -9.97 -36.65 9.94
C GLU A 263 -9.98 -36.10 8.50
N PRO A 264 -10.76 -36.62 7.54
CA PRO A 264 -10.86 -36.01 6.21
C PRO A 264 -11.56 -34.64 6.23
N GLU A 265 -12.44 -34.38 7.21
CA GLU A 265 -13.09 -33.08 7.36
C GLU A 265 -12.14 -32.03 7.96
N LEU A 266 -11.24 -32.48 8.85
CA LEU A 266 -10.16 -31.69 9.44
C LEU A 266 -9.13 -31.30 8.37
N GLU A 267 -8.61 -32.27 7.60
CA GLU A 267 -7.64 -32.01 6.53
C GLU A 267 -8.21 -31.03 5.49
N LYS A 268 -9.49 -31.20 5.14
CA LYS A 268 -10.17 -30.26 4.23
C LYS A 268 -10.28 -28.85 4.82
N ALA A 269 -10.59 -28.72 6.11
CA ALA A 269 -10.71 -27.42 6.78
C ALA A 269 -9.36 -26.73 6.94
N GLU A 270 -8.30 -27.49 7.23
CA GLU A 270 -6.91 -27.01 7.30
C GLU A 270 -6.42 -26.55 5.93
N ALA A 271 -6.64 -27.35 4.88
CA ALA A 271 -6.30 -26.95 3.51
C ALA A 271 -7.06 -25.69 3.08
N GLU A 272 -8.34 -25.54 3.42
CA GLU A 272 -9.10 -24.32 3.11
C GLU A 272 -8.57 -23.11 3.88
N LEU A 273 -8.19 -23.29 5.16
CA LEU A 273 -7.59 -22.26 6.00
C LEU A 273 -6.22 -21.83 5.46
N GLU A 274 -5.35 -22.78 5.10
CA GLU A 274 -4.04 -22.52 4.53
C GLU A 274 -4.12 -21.77 3.20
N ASN A 275 -5.04 -22.18 2.31
CA ASN A 275 -5.29 -21.48 1.06
C ASN A 275 -5.73 -20.03 1.30
N LEU A 276 -6.62 -19.78 2.27
CA LEU A 276 -7.07 -18.43 2.61
C LEU A 276 -5.94 -17.59 3.22
N LEU A 277 -5.15 -18.15 4.14
CA LEU A 277 -4.00 -17.46 4.73
C LEU A 277 -2.95 -17.11 3.67
N SER A 278 -2.72 -17.99 2.70
CA SER A 278 -1.83 -17.74 1.56
C SER A 278 -2.30 -16.60 0.67
N THR A 279 -3.61 -16.37 0.55
CA THR A 279 -4.17 -15.22 -0.19
C THR A 279 -4.08 -13.90 0.58
N LEU A 280 -4.05 -13.97 1.92
CA LEU A 280 -3.97 -12.82 2.80
C LEU A 280 -2.53 -12.35 3.02
N ASP A 281 -1.54 -13.25 2.94
CA ASP A 281 -0.12 -12.93 3.09
C ASP A 281 0.72 -13.33 1.85
N PRO A 282 0.55 -12.62 0.71
CA PRO A 282 1.36 -12.85 -0.49
C PRO A 282 2.81 -12.34 -0.35
N GLU A 283 3.19 -11.71 0.78
CA GLU A 283 4.56 -11.23 1.03
C GLU A 283 5.43 -12.30 1.72
N GLY A 284 4.85 -13.39 2.23
CA GLY A 284 5.54 -14.43 2.99
C GLY A 284 6.07 -15.61 2.17
N LYS A 285 5.35 -16.08 1.14
CA LYS A 285 5.66 -17.38 0.51
C LYS A 285 6.81 -17.31 -0.49
N THR A 286 7.94 -17.94 -0.17
CA THR A 286 9.03 -18.17 -1.12
C THR A 286 8.70 -19.36 -2.04
N GLN A 287 9.29 -19.43 -3.25
CA GLN A 287 9.10 -20.58 -4.15
C GLN A 287 9.47 -21.92 -3.48
N ASP A 288 10.46 -21.90 -2.59
CA ASP A 288 10.87 -23.07 -1.81
C ASP A 288 9.77 -23.54 -0.85
N GLU A 289 8.92 -22.65 -0.34
CA GLU A 289 7.79 -23.03 0.53
C GLU A 289 6.63 -23.63 -0.28
N LEU A 290 6.38 -23.15 -1.50
CA LEU A 290 5.38 -23.76 -2.40
C LEU A 290 5.81 -25.17 -2.84
N ASP A 291 7.10 -25.38 -3.08
CA ASP A 291 7.64 -26.70 -3.44
C ASP A 291 7.67 -27.65 -2.22
N LYS A 292 7.86 -27.13 -1.00
CA LYS A 292 7.72 -27.88 0.26
C LYS A 292 6.26 -28.30 0.49
N GLU A 293 5.30 -27.40 0.27
CA GLU A 293 3.86 -27.65 0.40
C GLU A 293 3.37 -28.73 -0.59
N ALA A 294 3.85 -28.70 -1.84
CA ALA A 294 3.53 -29.74 -2.82
C ALA A 294 4.09 -31.12 -2.41
N ALA A 295 5.28 -31.16 -1.79
CA ALA A 295 5.88 -32.38 -1.29
C ALA A 295 5.15 -32.93 -0.05
N GLU A 296 4.75 -32.06 0.89
CA GLU A 296 3.95 -32.42 2.06
C GLU A 296 2.57 -32.95 1.65
N ALA A 297 1.92 -32.36 0.63
CA ALA A 297 0.65 -32.83 0.10
C ALA A 297 0.74 -34.21 -0.60
N GLU A 298 1.87 -34.52 -1.27
CA GLU A 298 2.11 -35.88 -1.80
C GLU A 298 2.38 -36.88 -0.67
N LEU A 299 3.04 -36.45 0.40
CA LEU A 299 3.36 -37.28 1.55
C LEU A 299 2.10 -37.61 2.38
N ASN A 300 1.19 -36.66 2.58
CA ASN A 300 -0.11 -36.89 3.23
C ASN A 300 -0.95 -37.94 2.49
N LYS A 301 -1.03 -37.86 1.15
CA LYS A 301 -1.71 -38.89 0.33
C LYS A 301 -1.09 -40.27 0.48
N LYS A 302 0.23 -40.35 0.64
CA LYS A 302 0.94 -41.61 0.86
C LYS A 302 0.63 -42.18 2.25
N VAL A 303 0.54 -41.34 3.27
CA VAL A 303 0.13 -41.73 4.63
C VAL A 303 -1.31 -42.26 4.63
N GLU A 304 -2.25 -41.57 3.99
CA GLU A 304 -3.65 -42.02 3.88
C GLU A 304 -3.75 -43.39 3.17
N ALA A 305 -2.99 -43.58 2.09
CA ALA A 305 -2.95 -44.86 1.37
C ALA A 305 -2.39 -46.01 2.24
N LEU A 306 -1.33 -45.75 3.01
CA LEU A 306 -0.71 -46.74 3.90
C LEU A 306 -1.61 -47.08 5.10
N GLN A 307 -2.29 -46.10 5.69
CA GLN A 307 -3.29 -46.33 6.76
C GLN A 307 -4.42 -47.24 6.30
N ASN A 308 -4.95 -47.02 5.08
CA ASN A 308 -5.97 -47.88 4.50
C ASN A 308 -5.47 -49.33 4.29
N GLN A 309 -4.21 -49.49 3.86
CA GLN A 309 -3.61 -50.82 3.70
C GLN A 309 -3.40 -51.54 5.02
N VAL A 310 -3.01 -50.82 6.09
CA VAL A 310 -2.93 -51.39 7.44
C VAL A 310 -4.31 -51.89 7.89
N ALA A 311 -5.35 -51.07 7.74
CA ALA A 311 -6.72 -51.46 8.12
C ALA A 311 -7.23 -52.71 7.36
N GLU A 312 -6.97 -52.82 6.06
CA GLU A 312 -7.35 -53.98 5.26
C GLU A 312 -6.61 -55.26 5.70
N LEU A 313 -5.30 -55.15 5.99
CA LEU A 313 -4.49 -56.27 6.48
C LEU A 313 -4.90 -56.73 7.88
N GLU A 314 -5.29 -55.81 8.77
CA GLU A 314 -5.84 -56.15 10.09
C GLU A 314 -7.17 -56.90 9.98
N GLU A 315 -8.05 -56.50 9.05
CA GLU A 315 -9.32 -57.20 8.80
C GLU A 315 -9.09 -58.60 8.22
N GLU A 316 -8.15 -58.76 7.28
CA GLU A 316 -7.77 -60.06 6.74
C GLU A 316 -7.18 -60.99 7.81
N LEU A 317 -6.33 -60.46 8.69
CA LEU A 317 -5.76 -61.20 9.82
C LEU A 317 -6.85 -61.67 10.79
N SER A 318 -7.81 -60.80 11.13
CA SER A 318 -8.92 -61.18 12.00
C SER A 318 -9.74 -62.33 11.40
N LYS A 319 -10.03 -62.30 10.09
CA LYS A 319 -10.74 -63.39 9.40
C LYS A 319 -9.97 -64.70 9.41
N LEU A 320 -8.65 -64.66 9.21
CA LEU A 320 -7.80 -65.85 9.25
C LEU A 320 -7.69 -66.43 10.67
N GLU A 321 -7.62 -65.58 11.68
CA GLU A 321 -7.60 -65.99 13.09
C GLU A 321 -8.92 -66.63 13.52
N ASP A 322 -10.07 -66.10 13.06
CA ASP A 322 -11.38 -66.73 13.27
C ASP A 322 -11.46 -68.11 12.57
N ASN A 323 -10.98 -68.22 11.33
CA ASN A 323 -10.95 -69.49 10.61
C ASN A 323 -10.04 -70.53 11.30
N LEU A 324 -8.91 -70.11 11.88
CA LEU A 324 -8.04 -70.99 12.65
C LEU A 324 -8.76 -71.51 13.90
N LYS A 325 -9.45 -70.64 14.62
CA LYS A 325 -10.24 -71.00 15.81
C LYS A 325 -11.40 -71.95 15.50
N ASP A 326 -12.06 -71.76 14.36
CA ASP A 326 -13.08 -72.68 13.86
C ASP A 326 -12.47 -74.04 13.48
N ALA A 327 -11.29 -74.07 12.87
CA ALA A 327 -10.58 -75.30 12.53
C ALA A 327 -10.11 -76.08 13.77
N GLU A 328 -9.67 -75.38 14.82
CA GLU A 328 -9.33 -75.95 16.12
C GLU A 328 -10.56 -76.56 16.82
N THR A 329 -11.68 -75.83 16.84
CA THR A 329 -12.93 -76.26 17.48
C THR A 329 -13.54 -77.47 16.78
N ASN A 330 -13.42 -77.56 15.46
CA ASN A 330 -14.01 -78.64 14.65
C ASN A 330 -13.08 -79.84 14.43
N ASN A 331 -11.90 -79.89 15.08
CA ASN A 331 -10.89 -80.96 14.91
C ASN A 331 -10.54 -81.23 13.43
N VAL A 332 -10.41 -80.17 12.64
CA VAL A 332 -9.98 -80.24 11.24
C VAL A 332 -8.54 -80.76 11.15
N GLU A 333 -8.18 -81.44 10.06
CA GLU A 333 -6.87 -82.06 9.86
C GLU A 333 -5.70 -81.08 10.04
N ASP A 334 -4.63 -81.54 10.69
CA ASP A 334 -3.49 -80.70 11.09
C ASP A 334 -2.84 -79.93 9.93
N TYR A 335 -2.82 -80.48 8.72
CA TYR A 335 -2.27 -79.80 7.54
C TYR A 335 -3.06 -78.53 7.15
N ILE A 336 -4.35 -78.43 7.51
CA ILE A 336 -5.20 -77.25 7.26
C ILE A 336 -4.90 -76.17 8.31
N LYS A 337 -4.65 -76.56 9.56
CA LYS A 337 -4.25 -75.65 10.64
C LYS A 337 -2.87 -75.06 10.37
N GLU A 338 -1.89 -75.90 10.01
CA GLU A 338 -0.55 -75.46 9.63
C GLU A 338 -0.59 -74.45 8.46
N GLY A 339 -1.45 -74.69 7.46
CA GLY A 339 -1.62 -73.75 6.35
C GLY A 339 -2.27 -72.40 6.73
N LEU A 340 -3.20 -72.41 7.70
CA LEU A 340 -3.79 -71.18 8.25
C LEU A 340 -2.80 -70.41 9.13
N GLU A 341 -2.02 -71.11 9.95
CA GLU A 341 -0.94 -70.53 10.76
C GLU A 341 0.14 -69.88 9.87
N GLU A 342 0.54 -70.54 8.77
CA GLU A 342 1.47 -69.98 7.78
C GLU A 342 0.90 -68.74 7.08
N ALA A 343 -0.39 -68.74 6.75
CA ALA A 343 -1.08 -67.58 6.16
C ALA A 343 -1.15 -66.39 7.14
N ILE A 344 -1.46 -66.64 8.41
CA ILE A 344 -1.47 -65.62 9.48
C ILE A 344 -0.06 -65.06 9.69
N ALA A 345 0.95 -65.91 9.75
CA ALA A 345 2.35 -65.49 9.90
C ALA A 345 2.80 -64.61 8.72
N THR A 346 2.41 -64.97 7.50
CA THR A 346 2.71 -64.19 6.29
C THR A 346 2.04 -62.82 6.32
N LYS A 347 0.75 -62.77 6.68
CA LYS A 347 -0.02 -61.52 6.75
C LYS A 347 0.42 -60.62 7.90
N LYS A 348 0.86 -61.18 9.04
CA LYS A 348 1.49 -60.43 10.13
C LYS A 348 2.81 -59.77 9.71
N ALA A 349 3.61 -60.46 8.90
CA ALA A 349 4.84 -59.89 8.36
C ALA A 349 4.56 -58.76 7.34
N GLU A 350 3.51 -58.89 6.52
CA GLU A 350 3.03 -57.83 5.62
C GLU A 350 2.57 -56.60 6.43
N LEU A 351 1.75 -56.80 7.46
CA LEU A 351 1.28 -55.75 8.35
C LEU A 351 2.45 -55.01 9.02
N GLU A 352 3.42 -55.73 9.59
CA GLU A 352 4.58 -55.12 10.24
C GLU A 352 5.41 -54.28 9.25
N LYS A 353 5.50 -54.71 8.00
CA LYS A 353 6.20 -53.96 6.95
C LYS A 353 5.45 -52.70 6.57
N THR A 354 4.14 -52.78 6.32
CA THR A 354 3.29 -51.62 5.99
C THR A 354 3.26 -50.62 7.14
N GLN A 355 3.21 -51.10 8.39
CA GLN A 355 3.28 -50.25 9.58
C GLN A 355 4.61 -49.50 9.67
N LYS A 356 5.74 -50.14 9.36
CA LYS A 356 7.05 -49.46 9.30
C LYS A 356 7.11 -48.41 8.19
N GLU A 357 6.50 -48.67 7.04
CA GLU A 357 6.42 -47.70 5.93
C GLU A 357 5.52 -46.52 6.29
N LEU A 358 4.42 -46.76 7.02
CA LEU A 358 3.54 -45.73 7.58
C LEU A 358 4.28 -44.89 8.62
N ASP A 359 4.96 -45.51 9.58
CA ASP A 359 5.73 -44.82 10.62
C ASP A 359 6.86 -43.97 10.00
N ALA A 360 7.51 -44.46 8.95
CA ALA A 360 8.52 -43.70 8.21
C ALA A 360 7.92 -42.49 7.48
N ALA A 361 6.77 -42.66 6.80
CA ALA A 361 6.08 -41.57 6.13
C ALA A 361 5.54 -40.52 7.12
N LEU A 362 5.08 -40.95 8.30
CA LEU A 362 4.69 -40.05 9.39
C LEU A 362 5.90 -39.31 10.01
N ASN A 363 7.07 -39.94 10.06
CA ASN A 363 8.30 -39.30 10.53
C ASN A 363 8.89 -38.33 9.49
N GLU A 364 8.56 -38.49 8.21
CA GLU A 364 8.83 -37.50 7.17
C GLU A 364 7.87 -36.29 7.26
N LEU A 365 6.72 -36.42 7.94
CA LEU A 365 5.72 -35.36 8.20
C LEU A 365 6.00 -34.52 9.47
N GLY A 366 7.03 -34.82 10.26
CA GLY A 366 7.46 -33.90 11.34
C GLY A 366 8.62 -34.39 12.21
N PRO A 367 9.29 -33.50 12.97
CA PRO A 367 9.03 -32.06 13.16
C PRO A 367 10.01 -31.17 12.38
N ASP A 368 9.63 -29.90 12.14
CA ASP A 368 10.56 -28.87 11.67
C ASP A 368 11.86 -28.86 12.49
N GLY A 369 12.99 -29.04 11.78
CA GLY A 369 14.31 -28.63 12.24
C GLY A 369 15.01 -29.53 13.25
N ASP A 370 15.59 -30.63 12.78
CA ASP A 370 16.88 -31.09 13.30
C ASP A 370 17.67 -31.68 12.13
N GLU A 371 18.56 -30.85 11.57
CA GLU A 371 19.73 -31.34 10.86
C GLU A 371 20.40 -32.39 11.74
N GLU A 372 20.78 -33.54 11.18
CA GLU A 372 21.73 -34.46 11.80
C GLU A 372 23.06 -33.72 12.07
N GLU A 373 23.18 -33.01 13.19
CA GLU A 373 24.48 -32.68 13.74
C GLU A 373 25.03 -33.93 14.42
N THR A 374 25.96 -34.57 13.71
CA THR A 374 26.92 -35.52 14.24
C THR A 374 27.41 -35.15 15.66
N PRO A 375 27.56 -36.09 16.60
CA PRO A 375 27.92 -35.76 17.98
C PRO A 375 29.37 -35.25 18.06
N ALA A 376 29.53 -34.00 18.50
CA ALA A 376 30.82 -33.39 18.78
C ALA A 376 31.56 -34.11 19.93
N PRO A 377 32.89 -34.27 19.87
CA PRO A 377 33.69 -34.94 20.90
C PRO A 377 33.88 -34.09 22.17
N ALA A 378 33.94 -34.79 23.31
CA ALA A 378 33.98 -34.28 24.67
C ALA A 378 35.15 -33.31 25.01
N PRO A 379 34.95 -32.38 25.99
CA PRO A 379 35.94 -31.38 26.37
C PRO A 379 37.07 -31.92 27.27
N GLN A 380 38.30 -31.46 27.02
CA GLN A 380 39.47 -31.67 27.88
C GLN A 380 39.51 -30.68 29.08
N PRO A 381 40.12 -31.06 30.22
CA PRO A 381 40.23 -30.21 31.42
C PRO A 381 41.46 -29.28 31.44
N GLU A 382 41.29 -28.15 32.12
CA GLU A 382 42.17 -26.97 32.28
C GLU A 382 43.49 -27.16 33.08
N LYS A 383 44.49 -26.28 32.80
CA LYS A 383 45.37 -25.57 33.78
C LYS A 383 46.42 -24.67 33.07
N PRO A 384 47.13 -23.72 33.73
CA PRO A 384 46.68 -22.41 34.24
C PRO A 384 47.54 -21.20 33.71
N ALA A 385 47.12 -19.97 34.03
CA ALA A 385 47.76 -18.68 33.67
C ALA A 385 49.14 -18.40 34.34
N PRO A 386 49.96 -17.46 33.82
CA PRO A 386 50.24 -16.19 34.54
C PRO A 386 50.46 -14.94 33.61
N ALA A 387 49.83 -13.77 33.83
CA ALA A 387 50.25 -12.60 34.66
C ALA A 387 50.53 -11.33 33.77
N PRO A 388 50.73 -10.09 34.29
CA PRO A 388 49.74 -9.00 34.22
C PRO A 388 50.19 -7.65 33.57
N ALA A 389 49.19 -6.86 33.14
CA ALA A 389 49.03 -5.39 32.91
C ALA A 389 50.23 -4.44 32.66
N PRO A 390 50.05 -3.37 31.83
CA PRO A 390 49.59 -2.09 32.38
C PRO A 390 48.54 -1.31 31.53
N LYS A 391 48.15 -0.15 32.07
CA LYS A 391 46.91 0.66 31.98
C LYS A 391 46.95 1.76 30.84
N PRO A 392 46.02 2.74 30.74
CA PRO A 392 45.23 3.05 29.54
C PRO A 392 45.53 4.42 28.88
N GLU A 393 45.33 4.57 27.57
CA GLU A 393 45.31 5.88 26.89
C GLU A 393 44.12 5.99 25.91
N GLN A 394 43.20 6.89 26.20
CA GLN A 394 42.43 7.68 25.22
C GLN A 394 43.30 8.90 24.84
N PRO A 395 43.15 9.59 23.67
CA PRO A 395 41.87 9.85 22.98
C PRO A 395 41.94 9.94 21.42
N ALA A 396 40.77 9.81 20.74
CA ALA A 396 40.43 10.59 19.53
C ALA A 396 38.91 10.46 19.24
N PRO A 397 38.16 11.57 19.06
CA PRO A 397 36.77 11.50 18.64
C PRO A 397 36.66 11.41 17.11
N ALA A 398 35.91 10.41 16.62
CA ALA A 398 35.51 10.28 15.22
C ALA A 398 34.01 10.67 15.07
N PRO A 399 33.50 10.85 13.84
CA PRO A 399 32.93 12.10 13.34
C PRO A 399 31.42 12.24 13.60
N LYS A 400 30.92 13.47 13.44
CA LYS A 400 29.49 13.82 13.46
C LYS A 400 28.71 13.01 12.41
N PRO A 401 27.40 12.74 12.66
CA PRO A 401 26.54 12.05 11.71
C PRO A 401 26.47 12.79 10.36
N GLU A 402 26.51 12.00 9.28
CA GLU A 402 26.26 12.43 7.90
C GLU A 402 24.92 13.17 7.79
N LYS A 403 24.91 14.25 6.99
CA LYS A 403 23.68 14.91 6.55
C LYS A 403 22.89 13.92 5.69
N THR A 404 21.58 13.86 5.88
CA THR A 404 20.65 13.11 5.04
C THR A 404 20.61 13.69 3.62
N ASP A 405 20.46 12.83 2.61
CA ASP A 405 20.40 13.19 1.19
C ASP A 405 19.37 14.30 0.88
N ASP A 406 18.31 14.40 1.70
CA ASP A 406 17.29 15.45 1.61
C ASP A 406 17.84 16.87 1.85
N GLN A 407 18.86 17.05 2.71
CA GLN A 407 19.47 18.36 2.94
C GLN A 407 20.42 18.79 1.81
N GLN A 408 21.03 17.84 1.11
CA GLN A 408 21.83 18.16 -0.09
C GLN A 408 20.94 18.52 -1.28
N ALA A 409 19.77 17.89 -1.41
CA ALA A 409 18.82 18.20 -2.47
C ALA A 409 18.22 19.62 -2.34
N GLU A 410 17.94 20.09 -1.12
CA GLU A 410 17.45 21.46 -0.90
C GLU A 410 18.53 22.53 -1.15
N GLU A 411 19.79 22.28 -0.73
CA GLU A 411 20.90 23.20 -0.98
C GLU A 411 21.24 23.29 -2.50
N ASP A 412 21.10 22.18 -3.25
CA ASP A 412 21.29 22.18 -4.71
C ASP A 412 20.15 22.82 -5.50
N TYR A 413 18.92 22.74 -5.01
CA TYR A 413 17.78 23.45 -5.59
C TYR A 413 17.92 24.97 -5.39
N ALA A 414 18.34 25.41 -4.21
CA ALA A 414 18.62 26.82 -3.93
C ALA A 414 19.76 27.36 -4.82
N ARG A 415 20.85 26.62 -4.98
CA ARG A 415 22.01 27.02 -5.79
C ARG A 415 21.72 27.07 -7.30
N ARG A 416 20.90 26.14 -7.83
CA ARG A 416 20.45 26.18 -9.23
C ARG A 416 19.52 27.37 -9.52
N SER A 417 18.68 27.76 -8.55
CA SER A 417 17.79 28.92 -8.71
C SER A 417 18.54 30.26 -8.72
N GLU A 418 19.66 30.38 -8.00
CA GLU A 418 20.54 31.56 -8.04
C GLU A 418 21.37 31.64 -9.34
N GLU A 419 21.83 30.51 -9.88
CA GLU A 419 22.56 30.48 -11.16
C GLU A 419 21.65 30.77 -12.36
N GLU A 420 20.36 30.42 -12.29
CA GLU A 420 19.39 30.72 -13.33
C GLU A 420 18.97 32.20 -13.32
N TYR A 421 18.88 32.82 -12.14
CA TYR A 421 18.63 34.26 -12.01
C TYR A 421 19.79 35.13 -12.54
N ASN A 422 21.03 34.65 -12.44
CA ASN A 422 22.23 35.36 -12.93
C ASN A 422 22.57 35.11 -14.42
N ARG A 423 21.80 34.28 -15.16
CA ARG A 423 22.04 34.00 -16.59
C ARG A 423 21.12 34.77 -17.57
N LEU A 424 20.31 35.71 -17.10
CA LEU A 424 19.55 36.59 -17.99
C LEU A 424 20.51 37.50 -18.80
N PRO A 425 20.52 37.45 -20.15
CA PRO A 425 21.59 38.03 -20.96
C PRO A 425 21.51 39.55 -21.05
N GLN A 426 22.65 40.23 -20.80
CA GLN A 426 22.88 41.60 -21.27
C GLN A 426 22.83 41.60 -22.82
N GLN A 427 21.70 41.99 -23.37
CA GLN A 427 21.55 42.30 -24.79
C GLN A 427 22.31 43.59 -25.10
N GLN A 428 23.37 43.47 -25.91
CA GLN A 428 23.98 44.62 -26.59
C GLN A 428 23.03 45.18 -27.65
N PRO A 429 23.01 46.50 -27.91
CA PRO A 429 22.16 47.08 -28.94
C PRO A 429 22.66 46.69 -30.35
N PRO A 430 21.75 46.54 -31.34
CA PRO A 430 22.12 46.16 -32.70
C PRO A 430 22.88 47.29 -33.42
N LYS A 431 23.88 46.90 -34.24
CA LYS A 431 24.61 47.80 -35.13
C LYS A 431 23.71 48.26 -36.29
N ALA A 432 23.81 49.55 -36.62
CA ALA A 432 23.16 50.18 -37.76
C ALA A 432 23.70 49.64 -39.09
N GLU A 433 22.81 49.17 -39.95
CA GLU A 433 23.08 48.83 -41.35
C GLU A 433 22.65 50.00 -42.26
N LYS A 434 23.49 50.34 -43.23
CA LYS A 434 23.35 51.51 -44.12
C LYS A 434 22.14 51.40 -45.06
N PRO A 435 21.51 52.51 -45.47
CA PRO A 435 20.43 52.50 -46.47
C PRO A 435 20.96 52.26 -47.89
N ALA A 436 20.21 51.48 -48.67
CA ALA A 436 20.42 51.25 -50.10
C ALA A 436 20.09 52.50 -50.95
N PRO A 437 20.79 52.75 -52.07
CA PRO A 437 20.60 53.94 -52.89
C PRO A 437 19.32 53.88 -53.75
N ALA A 438 18.73 55.05 -53.95
CA ALA A 438 17.47 55.30 -54.65
C ALA A 438 17.46 54.88 -56.14
N PRO A 439 16.29 54.47 -56.70
CA PRO A 439 16.16 54.19 -58.12
C PRO A 439 16.05 55.49 -58.95
N LYS A 440 16.68 55.48 -60.13
CA LYS A 440 16.64 56.53 -61.16
C LYS A 440 15.31 56.47 -61.95
N PRO A 441 14.81 57.60 -62.51
CA PRO A 441 13.52 57.66 -63.18
C PRO A 441 13.64 57.35 -64.68
N GLU A 442 12.73 56.52 -65.21
CA GLU A 442 12.51 56.36 -66.64
C GLU A 442 11.12 56.88 -67.05
N GLN A 443 11.13 57.60 -68.18
CA GLN A 443 10.02 58.36 -68.76
C GLN A 443 8.98 57.48 -69.48
N PRO A 444 7.77 58.00 -69.79
CA PRO A 444 6.60 57.20 -70.18
C PRO A 444 6.26 57.29 -71.67
N VAL A 445 5.84 56.19 -72.32
CA VAL A 445 5.05 56.19 -73.59
C VAL A 445 4.47 54.78 -73.87
N PRO A 446 3.42 54.59 -74.71
CA PRO A 446 2.04 55.08 -74.67
C PRO A 446 1.00 53.94 -74.64
N ALA A 447 -0.28 54.29 -74.45
CA ALA A 447 -1.43 53.39 -74.56
C ALA A 447 -1.68 52.87 -76.00
N PRO A 448 -2.14 51.62 -76.18
CA PRO A 448 -2.80 51.19 -77.40
C PRO A 448 -4.32 51.44 -77.35
N LYS A 449 -4.88 51.63 -78.55
CA LYS A 449 -6.19 52.18 -78.93
C LYS A 449 -7.44 51.54 -78.32
#